data_AF-A0A9P7G9L5-F1
#
_entry.id   AF-A0A9P7G9L5-F1
#
_cell.length_a   1.000
_cell.length_b   1.000
_cell.length_c   1.000
_cell.angle_alpha   90.00
_cell.angle_beta   90.00
_cell.angle_gamma   90.00
#
_symmetry.space_group_name_H-M   'P 1'
#
loop_
_entity.id
_entity.type
_entity.pdbx_description
1 polymer ?
#
loop_
_entity_poly.entity_id
_entity_poly.type
_entity_poly.pdbx_seq_one_letter_code
_entity_poly.pdbx_strand_id
1 'polypeptide(L)'
;MSSPSWSSASFNSVFDQSSSRSSTPSSVASHLSSHKPCWPHPSTCIYVPSTTVEPDVLNAIFETYAQEGHLGLCLPCVESVQSTSPSAKWILESLSLEGGTFKVLVASSSLSHDADDMCTPASTIPQVAKHLAAFSLAGLRVVISTPRVRGYVLYALERPTFSYPPLSLTPGFSLSFAFSKGNIPTYDDWKTVWSTWDLITLQMIPREMLHQKPIDLRHKCLFYIGHIPTFLDMLLSKAIGGGPSEPKHFWNIFERGIDPHVDDPDHCHNHSEVPEKDEDWPTLETIIAFRDRVRARLVQLYDDLQTGKRTLTRNIARTLVMTHEHEGFHIETLLYMLIQRAGTGTLPPPGFTTPPWEVLTRQWDATPAPSASTVALGPAIVSLGHEDSEGDDVLDGVREDTDDHVFGWDNESPERKFEVGAFRTDWRPVSNREFETFWRENGADSSKLPGSWVEEDGEIKVRTMYGPVPMETAQHWAVLTSYDDLLAYARSKGGRLPTEQELRLFFDTYEVGHKGGSNTGFRNWHPVPYAFLLAKIRL
;
A
#
# COMPACT_ATOMS: atom_id res chain seq x y z
N MET A 1 54.16 -49.30 -49.66
CA MET A 1 53.69 -49.03 -48.29
C MET A 1 52.62 -47.98 -48.42
N SER A 2 51.39 -48.46 -48.37
CA SER A 2 50.16 -47.82 -48.80
C SER A 2 49.20 -47.96 -47.64
N SER A 3 48.41 -46.93 -47.32
CA SER A 3 46.99 -47.04 -47.03
C SER A 3 46.39 -45.67 -46.68
N PRO A 4 45.10 -45.47 -46.96
CA PRO A 4 44.55 -44.21 -47.44
C PRO A 4 43.50 -43.61 -46.49
N SER A 5 42.95 -42.47 -46.93
CA SER A 5 41.69 -41.85 -46.52
C SER A 5 40.55 -42.84 -46.22
N TRP A 6 39.50 -42.40 -45.52
CA TRP A 6 38.11 -42.33 -45.99
C TRP A 6 37.20 -41.73 -44.89
N SER A 7 36.14 -41.09 -45.36
CA SER A 7 35.05 -40.36 -44.68
C SER A 7 34.16 -41.21 -43.76
N SER A 8 33.47 -40.57 -42.81
CA SER A 8 32.27 -41.12 -42.19
C SER A 8 31.18 -40.07 -42.02
N ALA A 9 30.08 -40.27 -42.74
CA ALA A 9 28.77 -39.72 -42.44
C ALA A 9 27.84 -40.86 -42.01
N SER A 10 26.84 -40.49 -41.19
CA SER A 10 25.50 -41.06 -41.12
C SER A 10 25.18 -42.27 -40.20
N PHE A 11 24.43 -41.91 -39.14
CA PHE A 11 23.13 -42.45 -38.70
C PHE A 11 22.99 -43.64 -37.73
N ASN A 12 22.09 -43.39 -36.75
CA ASN A 12 21.28 -44.28 -35.89
C ASN A 12 21.95 -44.85 -34.62
N SER A 13 21.35 -44.87 -33.42
CA SER A 13 19.91 -44.94 -33.09
C SER A 13 19.59 -44.61 -31.61
N VAL A 14 18.38 -44.07 -31.37
CA VAL A 14 17.43 -44.38 -30.27
C VAL A 14 17.74 -43.88 -28.85
N PHE A 15 16.93 -42.94 -28.36
CA PHE A 15 15.96 -43.18 -27.28
C PHE A 15 14.82 -42.15 -27.33
N ASP A 16 13.62 -42.65 -27.07
CA ASP A 16 12.30 -42.05 -27.19
C ASP A 16 11.76 -41.64 -25.79
N GLN A 17 10.74 -40.77 -25.81
CA GLN A 17 9.69 -40.49 -24.81
C GLN A 17 9.71 -39.18 -23.99
N SER A 18 8.92 -38.24 -24.55
CA SER A 18 7.82 -37.47 -23.93
C SER A 18 8.02 -36.75 -22.59
N SER A 19 7.99 -35.41 -22.63
CA SER A 19 7.24 -34.61 -21.65
C SER A 19 6.37 -33.58 -22.38
N SER A 20 5.07 -33.70 -22.15
CA SER A 20 4.01 -32.90 -22.77
C SER A 20 4.01 -31.48 -22.22
N ARG A 21 4.36 -30.50 -23.05
CA ARG A 21 3.99 -29.09 -22.81
C ARG A 21 2.48 -28.97 -22.95
N SER A 22 1.77 -28.72 -21.85
CA SER A 22 0.34 -28.46 -21.88
C SER A 22 0.09 -27.11 -22.57
N SER A 23 -0.53 -27.16 -23.73
CA SER A 23 -1.13 -26.01 -24.40
C SER A 23 -2.29 -25.48 -23.57
N THR A 24 -2.16 -24.25 -23.07
CA THR A 24 -3.23 -23.49 -22.42
C THR A 24 -4.40 -23.31 -23.39
N PRO A 25 -5.66 -23.60 -23.00
CA PRO A 25 -6.80 -23.30 -23.86
C PRO A 25 -6.99 -21.79 -23.95
N SER A 26 -7.15 -21.28 -25.16
CA SER A 26 -7.67 -19.94 -25.43
C SER A 26 -9.08 -19.84 -24.83
N SER A 27 -9.21 -19.17 -23.69
CA SER A 27 -10.51 -18.70 -23.21
C SER A 27 -10.80 -17.37 -23.90
N VAL A 28 -11.91 -17.37 -24.63
CA VAL A 28 -12.49 -16.20 -25.26
C VAL A 28 -12.79 -15.17 -24.17
N ALA A 29 -11.92 -14.18 -24.02
CA ALA A 29 -12.21 -12.99 -23.23
C ALA A 29 -13.38 -12.28 -23.91
N SER A 30 -14.56 -12.37 -23.32
CA SER A 30 -15.69 -11.54 -23.71
C SER A 30 -15.24 -10.08 -23.59
N HIS A 31 -15.16 -9.39 -24.73
CA HIS A 31 -14.90 -7.95 -24.81
C HIS A 31 -15.69 -7.22 -23.73
N LEU A 32 -14.99 -6.64 -22.75
CA LEU A 32 -15.53 -5.60 -21.90
C LEU A 32 -15.85 -4.42 -22.82
N SER A 33 -17.13 -4.32 -23.16
CA SER A 33 -17.77 -3.17 -23.80
C SER A 33 -17.19 -1.88 -23.23
N SER A 34 -16.86 -0.95 -24.14
CA SER A 34 -16.45 0.42 -23.86
C SER A 34 -17.55 1.18 -23.11
N HIS A 35 -17.72 0.88 -21.83
CA HIS A 35 -18.43 1.75 -20.91
C HIS A 35 -17.50 2.92 -20.61
N LYS A 36 -17.79 4.09 -21.19
CA LYS A 36 -17.26 5.35 -20.67
C LYS A 36 -17.54 5.36 -19.17
N PRO A 37 -16.53 5.38 -18.28
CA PRO A 37 -16.79 5.47 -16.85
C PRO A 37 -17.32 6.88 -16.58
N CYS A 38 -18.63 7.02 -16.59
CA CYS A 38 -19.26 8.14 -15.91
C CYS A 38 -19.05 7.86 -14.42
N TRP A 39 -18.05 8.52 -13.85
CA TRP A 39 -17.82 8.60 -12.41
C TRP A 39 -19.19 8.75 -11.68
N PRO A 40 -19.49 7.94 -10.65
CA PRO A 40 -20.70 8.13 -9.85
C PRO A 40 -20.57 9.46 -9.10
N HIS A 41 -21.05 10.52 -9.75
CA HIS A 41 -21.03 11.84 -9.18
C HIS A 41 -21.90 11.82 -7.92
N PRO A 42 -21.41 12.34 -6.77
CA PRO A 42 -22.26 12.42 -5.60
C PRO A 42 -23.49 13.29 -5.91
N SER A 43 -24.66 12.66 -5.92
CA SER A 43 -25.95 13.28 -6.14
C SER A 43 -26.28 14.31 -5.05
N THR A 44 -25.76 14.09 -3.84
CA THR A 44 -25.87 15.00 -2.70
C THR A 44 -24.53 15.68 -2.43
N CYS A 45 -24.56 17.01 -2.30
CA CYS A 45 -23.41 17.82 -1.90
C CYS A 45 -23.72 18.59 -0.62
N ILE A 46 -22.81 18.54 0.34
CA ILE A 46 -22.89 19.22 1.64
C ILE A 46 -21.77 20.25 1.71
N TYR A 47 -22.08 21.46 2.14
CA TYR A 47 -21.09 22.48 2.43
C TYR A 47 -21.03 22.71 3.94
N VAL A 48 -19.82 22.61 4.47
CA VAL A 48 -19.53 22.93 5.87
C VAL A 48 -18.77 24.25 5.89
N PRO A 49 -19.32 25.33 6.48
CA PRO A 49 -18.70 26.65 6.52
C PRO A 49 -17.56 26.72 7.55
N SER A 50 -16.65 25.74 7.55
CA SER A 50 -15.51 25.66 8.45
C SER A 50 -14.33 25.03 7.73
N THR A 51 -13.13 25.58 7.96
CA THR A 51 -11.88 25.00 7.49
C THR A 51 -11.51 23.73 8.27
N THR A 52 -12.01 23.57 9.49
CA THR A 52 -11.78 22.36 10.31
C THR A 52 -13.10 21.63 10.54
N VAL A 53 -13.09 20.31 10.38
CA VAL A 53 -14.26 19.46 10.65
C VAL A 53 -13.78 18.24 11.44
N GLU A 54 -14.45 18.00 12.58
CA GLU A 54 -14.13 16.87 13.45
C GLU A 54 -14.62 15.53 12.85
N PRO A 55 -13.95 14.40 13.14
CA PRO A 55 -14.31 13.10 12.61
C PRO A 55 -15.77 12.68 12.89
N ASP A 56 -16.30 12.97 14.08
CA ASP A 56 -17.68 12.62 14.45
C ASP A 56 -18.71 13.39 13.62
N VAL A 57 -18.42 14.66 13.31
CA VAL A 57 -19.25 15.49 12.43
C VAL A 57 -19.23 14.92 11.01
N LEU A 58 -18.05 14.53 10.51
CA LEU A 58 -17.91 13.91 9.19
C LEU A 58 -18.68 12.59 9.10
N ASN A 59 -18.61 11.77 10.14
CA ASN A 59 -19.36 10.51 10.22
C ASN A 59 -20.87 10.75 10.16
N ALA A 60 -21.40 11.66 10.97
CA ALA A 60 -22.84 11.95 10.94
C ALA A 60 -23.30 12.57 9.62
N ILE A 61 -22.49 13.45 9.01
CA ILE A 61 -22.78 13.99 7.67
C ILE A 61 -22.86 12.84 6.66
N PHE A 62 -21.88 11.93 6.67
CA PHE A 62 -21.86 10.81 5.73
C PHE A 62 -23.03 9.86 5.95
N GLU A 63 -23.33 9.48 7.19
CA GLU A 63 -24.46 8.61 7.53
C GLU A 63 -25.82 9.21 7.15
N THR A 64 -25.95 10.53 7.25
CA THR A 64 -27.21 11.22 6.94
C THR A 64 -27.41 11.44 5.45
N TYR A 65 -26.36 11.80 4.72
CA TYR A 65 -26.48 12.37 3.37
C TYR A 65 -25.84 11.54 2.25
N ALA A 66 -25.02 10.53 2.56
CA ALA A 66 -24.41 9.70 1.53
C ALA A 66 -25.49 8.93 0.77
N GLN A 67 -25.34 8.86 -0.55
CA GLN A 67 -26.21 8.10 -1.44
C GLN A 67 -25.36 7.08 -2.19
N GLU A 68 -25.82 5.82 -2.23
CA GLU A 68 -25.08 4.72 -2.86
C GLU A 68 -23.62 4.62 -2.38
N GLY A 69 -23.36 4.95 -1.10
CA GLY A 69 -22.03 4.93 -0.51
C GLY A 69 -21.13 6.12 -0.87
N HIS A 70 -21.67 7.16 -1.51
CA HIS A 70 -20.91 8.34 -1.94
C HIS A 70 -21.48 9.66 -1.40
N LEU A 71 -20.61 10.61 -1.11
CA LEU A 71 -20.97 11.94 -0.63
C LEU A 71 -20.09 13.03 -1.27
N GLY A 72 -20.71 14.13 -1.71
CA GLY A 72 -20.00 15.35 -2.07
C GLY A 72 -19.85 16.23 -0.85
N LEU A 73 -18.63 16.62 -0.49
CA LEU A 73 -18.37 17.52 0.62
C LEU A 73 -17.55 18.73 0.15
N CYS A 74 -18.09 19.93 0.34
CA CYS A 74 -17.42 21.18 0.05
C CYS A 74 -16.85 21.79 1.34
N LEU A 75 -15.53 21.94 1.41
CA LEU A 75 -14.84 22.57 2.53
C LEU A 75 -14.02 23.80 2.08
N PRO A 76 -14.09 24.95 2.79
CA PRO A 76 -13.21 26.09 2.57
C PRO A 76 -11.72 25.74 2.72
N CYS A 77 -10.88 26.35 1.89
CA CYS A 77 -9.43 26.20 1.92
C CYS A 77 -8.68 27.42 2.46
N VAL A 78 -9.39 28.53 2.71
CA VAL A 78 -8.87 29.75 3.33
C VAL A 78 -9.85 30.25 4.39
N GLU A 79 -9.34 30.79 5.49
CA GLU A 79 -10.17 31.28 6.61
C GLU A 79 -11.02 32.51 6.23
N SER A 80 -10.65 33.23 5.16
CA SER A 80 -11.23 34.52 4.76
C SER A 80 -12.35 34.44 3.72
N VAL A 81 -12.96 33.27 3.47
CA VAL A 81 -14.13 33.21 2.57
C VAL A 81 -15.31 33.91 3.24
N GLN A 82 -15.50 35.19 2.92
CA GLN A 82 -16.74 35.91 3.19
C GLN A 82 -17.90 35.16 2.53
N SER A 83 -18.66 34.45 3.38
CA SER A 83 -20.08 34.04 3.31
C SER A 83 -20.80 33.94 1.96
N THR A 84 -20.13 33.68 0.84
CA THR A 84 -20.78 33.49 -0.45
C THR A 84 -20.76 32.02 -0.76
N SER A 85 -21.74 31.36 -0.14
CA SER A 85 -22.28 30.07 -0.55
C SER A 85 -22.12 29.85 -2.07
N PRO A 86 -21.66 28.67 -2.53
CA PRO A 86 -21.55 28.36 -3.95
C PRO A 86 -22.86 28.68 -4.70
N SER A 87 -22.81 28.97 -6.00
CA SER A 87 -23.94 29.37 -6.86
C SER A 87 -25.14 28.39 -6.93
N ALA A 88 -25.18 27.35 -6.11
CA ALA A 88 -26.33 26.50 -5.88
C ALA A 88 -27.28 27.08 -4.82
N LYS A 89 -28.55 26.69 -4.89
CA LYS A 89 -29.50 26.95 -3.80
C LYS A 89 -29.15 26.02 -2.65
N TRP A 90 -28.66 26.54 -1.53
CA TRP A 90 -28.33 25.74 -0.35
C TRP A 90 -29.43 25.86 0.71
N ILE A 91 -29.75 24.74 1.35
CA ILE A 91 -30.73 24.64 2.43
C ILE A 91 -29.97 24.44 3.74
N LEU A 92 -30.25 25.28 4.74
CA LEU A 92 -29.65 25.13 6.07
C LEU A 92 -30.33 24.00 6.84
N GLU A 93 -29.54 23.01 7.23
CA GLU A 93 -30.00 21.88 8.04
C GLU A 93 -29.17 21.76 9.31
N SER A 94 -29.78 21.15 10.33
CA SER A 94 -29.21 20.95 11.66
C SER A 94 -29.07 19.46 11.93
N LEU A 95 -27.84 19.01 12.19
CA LEU A 95 -27.52 17.65 12.60
C LEU A 95 -27.41 17.60 14.12
N SER A 96 -28.05 16.62 14.75
CA SER A 96 -27.92 16.35 16.17
C SER A 96 -26.81 15.33 16.40
N LEU A 97 -25.81 15.71 17.21
CA LEU A 97 -24.66 14.88 17.59
C LEU A 97 -24.60 14.75 19.11
N GLU A 98 -23.90 13.72 19.59
CA GLU A 98 -23.49 13.68 21.00
C GLU A 98 -22.57 14.88 21.27
N GLY A 99 -23.07 15.86 22.04
CA GLY A 99 -22.35 17.11 22.35
C GLY A 99 -22.93 18.38 21.71
N GLY A 100 -23.96 18.30 20.84
CA GLY A 100 -24.69 19.49 20.39
C GLY A 100 -25.35 19.39 19.02
N THR A 101 -25.79 20.53 18.50
CA THR A 101 -26.35 20.65 17.15
C THR A 101 -25.34 21.31 16.22
N PHE A 102 -25.03 20.66 15.11
CA PHE A 102 -24.12 21.16 14.08
C PHE A 102 -24.91 21.60 12.84
N LYS A 103 -24.54 22.73 12.23
CA LYS A 103 -25.23 23.28 11.06
C LYS A 103 -24.48 22.99 9.77
N VAL A 104 -25.18 22.46 8.77
CA VAL A 104 -24.65 22.20 7.43
C VAL A 104 -25.53 22.84 6.37
N LEU A 105 -24.95 23.13 5.21
CA LEU A 105 -25.69 23.57 4.03
C LEU A 105 -25.81 22.39 3.06
N VAL A 106 -27.04 22.02 2.71
CA VAL A 106 -27.34 20.93 1.75
C VAL A 106 -27.69 21.54 0.40
N ALA A 107 -27.06 21.06 -0.68
CA ALA A 107 -27.36 21.55 -2.01
C ALA A 107 -28.77 21.10 -2.44
N SER A 108 -29.62 22.04 -2.86
CA SER A 108 -30.99 21.74 -3.32
C SER A 108 -31.04 21.21 -4.76
N SER A 109 -29.89 21.08 -5.41
CA SER A 109 -29.71 20.54 -6.77
C SER A 109 -28.27 20.07 -6.92
N SER A 110 -28.02 19.14 -7.85
CA SER A 110 -26.66 18.73 -8.21
C SER A 110 -25.82 19.95 -8.60
N LEU A 111 -24.58 20.03 -8.09
CA LEU A 111 -23.63 21.06 -8.47
C LEU A 111 -23.22 20.86 -9.94
N SER A 112 -23.32 21.90 -10.77
CA SER A 112 -22.85 21.85 -12.15
C SER A 112 -21.32 21.81 -12.21
N HIS A 113 -20.78 21.04 -13.15
CA HIS A 113 -19.36 21.05 -13.46
C HIS A 113 -19.08 22.11 -14.52
N ASP A 114 -18.40 23.19 -14.15
CA ASP A 114 -17.68 23.96 -15.16
C ASP A 114 -16.41 23.18 -15.52
N ALA A 115 -16.20 22.93 -16.81
CA ALA A 115 -15.08 22.12 -17.29
C ALA A 115 -13.72 22.69 -16.87
N ASP A 116 -13.63 24.01 -16.65
CA ASP A 116 -12.44 24.73 -16.21
C ASP A 116 -12.12 24.53 -14.73
N ASP A 117 -13.09 24.20 -13.87
CA ASP A 117 -12.89 23.99 -12.43
C ASP A 117 -12.19 22.65 -12.11
N MET A 118 -12.21 21.70 -13.06
CA MET A 118 -11.73 20.33 -12.84
C MET A 118 -10.21 20.23 -12.82
N CYS A 119 -9.49 21.20 -13.40
CA CYS A 119 -8.08 21.06 -13.76
C CYS A 119 -7.09 21.64 -12.74
N THR A 120 -7.52 22.31 -11.68
CA THR A 120 -6.55 22.81 -10.69
C THR A 120 -6.24 21.71 -9.66
N PRO A 121 -4.97 21.39 -9.36
CA PRO A 121 -4.66 20.40 -8.33
C PRO A 121 -4.94 20.96 -6.93
N ALA A 122 -5.76 20.26 -6.14
CA ALA A 122 -6.06 20.66 -4.75
C ALA A 122 -4.85 20.49 -3.81
N SER A 123 -3.88 19.63 -4.14
CA SER A 123 -2.88 19.11 -3.20
C SER A 123 -1.80 20.08 -2.75
N THR A 124 -1.65 21.24 -3.40
CA THR A 124 -0.64 22.23 -3.03
C THR A 124 -1.05 23.13 -1.86
N ILE A 125 -2.28 22.98 -1.35
CA ILE A 125 -2.82 23.79 -0.26
C ILE A 125 -2.66 23.04 1.07
N PRO A 126 -1.91 23.56 2.08
CA PRO A 126 -1.72 22.90 3.37
C PRO A 126 -3.03 22.52 4.08
N GLN A 127 -4.11 23.29 3.85
CA GLN A 127 -5.43 23.01 4.39
C GLN A 127 -6.04 21.71 3.85
N VAL A 128 -5.73 21.34 2.59
CA VAL A 128 -6.22 20.08 2.00
C VAL A 128 -5.62 18.88 2.70
N ALA A 129 -4.35 18.94 3.12
CA ALA A 129 -3.73 17.87 3.92
C ALA A 129 -4.46 17.66 5.26
N LYS A 130 -4.91 18.74 5.93
CA LYS A 130 -5.73 18.64 7.15
C LYS A 130 -7.09 18.00 6.87
N HIS A 131 -7.75 18.35 5.77
CA HIS A 131 -8.99 17.70 5.37
C HIS A 131 -8.79 16.19 5.14
N LEU A 132 -7.73 15.80 4.42
CA LEU A 132 -7.39 14.39 4.19
C LEU A 132 -7.15 13.63 5.50
N ALA A 133 -6.46 14.24 6.47
CA ALA A 133 -6.26 13.64 7.79
C ALA A 133 -7.59 13.46 8.55
N ALA A 134 -8.47 14.47 8.52
CA ALA A 134 -9.80 14.38 9.14
C ALA A 134 -10.67 13.29 8.49
N PHE A 135 -10.62 13.16 7.16
CA PHE A 135 -11.33 12.09 6.45
C PHE A 135 -10.79 10.70 6.84
N SER A 136 -9.47 10.51 6.86
CA SER A 136 -8.87 9.24 7.32
C SER A 136 -9.33 8.87 8.74
N LEU A 137 -9.36 9.84 9.66
CA LEU A 137 -9.83 9.63 11.05
C LEU A 137 -11.33 9.31 11.13
N ALA A 138 -12.14 9.84 10.21
CA ALA A 138 -13.56 9.50 10.07
C ALA A 138 -13.78 8.16 9.32
N GLY A 139 -12.71 7.45 8.93
CA GLY A 139 -12.82 6.26 8.10
C GLY A 139 -13.42 6.52 6.72
N LEU A 140 -13.17 7.71 6.16
CA LEU A 140 -13.61 8.14 4.84
C LEU A 140 -12.41 8.27 3.89
N ARG A 141 -12.63 7.92 2.63
CA ARG A 141 -11.65 8.04 1.55
C ARG A 141 -12.09 9.10 0.55
N VAL A 142 -11.14 9.91 0.08
CA VAL A 142 -11.34 10.81 -1.06
C VAL A 142 -11.07 10.04 -2.34
N VAL A 143 -12.04 10.00 -3.24
CA VAL A 143 -11.82 9.40 -4.56
C VAL A 143 -11.35 10.44 -5.58
N ILE A 144 -11.92 11.64 -5.50
CA ILE A 144 -11.43 12.80 -6.25
C ILE A 144 -11.68 14.08 -5.47
N SER A 145 -10.80 15.06 -5.64
CA SER A 145 -10.94 16.40 -5.06
C SER A 145 -10.80 17.46 -6.16
N THR A 146 -11.65 18.47 -6.13
CA THR A 146 -11.72 19.50 -7.16
C THR A 146 -11.79 20.88 -6.50
N PRO A 147 -10.72 21.69 -6.57
CA PRO A 147 -10.76 23.05 -6.07
C PRO A 147 -11.69 23.90 -6.93
N ARG A 148 -12.35 24.86 -6.30
CA ARG A 148 -13.33 25.73 -6.95
C ARG A 148 -12.90 27.18 -6.82
N VAL A 149 -13.27 28.00 -7.81
CA VAL A 149 -12.86 29.42 -7.96
C VAL A 149 -13.08 30.28 -6.71
N ARG A 150 -14.02 29.92 -5.83
CA ARG A 150 -14.35 30.67 -4.60
C ARG A 150 -13.63 30.21 -3.33
N GLY A 151 -12.50 29.50 -3.46
CA GLY A 151 -11.65 29.16 -2.31
C GLY A 151 -12.15 28.00 -1.44
N TYR A 152 -12.92 27.08 -2.03
CA TYR A 152 -13.29 25.81 -1.40
C TYR A 152 -12.90 24.64 -2.30
N VAL A 153 -12.82 23.44 -1.72
CA VAL A 153 -12.61 22.18 -2.46
C VAL A 153 -13.84 21.31 -2.30
N LEU A 154 -14.33 20.78 -3.41
CA LEU A 154 -15.32 19.70 -3.45
C LEU A 154 -14.58 18.37 -3.43
N TYR A 155 -14.84 17.57 -2.40
CA TYR A 155 -14.39 16.20 -2.23
C TYR A 155 -15.51 15.25 -2.60
N ALA A 156 -15.23 14.26 -3.45
CA ALA A 156 -16.08 13.08 -3.57
C ALA A 156 -15.56 12.02 -2.60
N LEU A 157 -16.35 11.76 -1.56
CA LEU A 157 -16.02 10.85 -0.47
C LEU A 157 -16.74 9.53 -0.63
N GLU A 158 -16.06 8.46 -0.23
CA GLU A 158 -16.62 7.12 -0.03
C GLU A 158 -16.23 6.59 1.36
N ARG A 159 -16.93 5.55 1.83
CA ARG A 159 -16.54 4.82 3.03
C ARG A 159 -15.97 3.46 2.64
N PRO A 160 -14.63 3.29 2.68
CA PRO A 160 -14.01 2.01 2.33
C PRO A 160 -14.29 0.94 3.41
N THR A 161 -14.10 -0.33 3.03
CA THR A 161 -14.25 -1.49 3.94
C THR A 161 -13.31 -1.43 5.15
N PHE A 162 -12.16 -0.78 5.00
CA PHE A 162 -11.21 -0.48 6.07
C PHE A 162 -10.50 0.84 5.78
N SER A 163 -9.96 1.48 6.82
CA SER A 163 -9.16 2.70 6.70
C SER A 163 -8.03 2.67 7.71
N TYR A 164 -6.86 3.18 7.31
CA TYR A 164 -5.73 3.34 8.20
C TYR A 164 -5.64 4.80 8.65
N PRO A 165 -5.94 5.11 9.93
CA PRO A 165 -5.72 6.44 10.46
C PRO A 165 -4.21 6.76 10.55
N PRO A 166 -3.84 8.04 10.67
CA PRO A 166 -2.44 8.41 10.83
C PRO A 166 -1.89 7.87 12.16
N LEU A 167 -0.83 7.05 12.11
CA LEU A 167 -0.21 6.44 13.31
C LEU A 167 0.07 7.43 14.44
N SER A 168 0.53 8.64 14.10
CA SER A 168 0.80 9.71 15.08
C SER A 168 -0.46 10.32 15.74
N LEU A 169 -1.65 9.82 15.44
CA LEU A 169 -2.93 10.14 16.11
C LEU A 169 -3.65 8.88 16.62
N THR A 170 -3.07 7.70 16.43
CA THR A 170 -3.63 6.43 16.86
C THR A 170 -2.77 5.90 18.00
N PRO A 171 -3.27 5.91 19.25
CA PRO A 171 -2.48 5.44 20.38
C PRO A 171 -2.23 3.93 20.26
N GLY A 172 -1.03 3.51 20.63
CA GLY A 172 -0.73 2.09 20.82
C GLY A 172 -1.47 1.50 22.03
N PHE A 173 -1.48 0.18 22.11
CA PHE A 173 -2.01 -0.54 23.26
C PHE A 173 -1.26 -0.17 24.53
N SER A 174 -2.02 0.09 25.60
CA SER A 174 -1.51 0.28 26.96
C SER A 174 -2.48 -0.35 27.95
N LEU A 175 -1.93 -0.87 29.04
CA LEU A 175 -2.71 -1.27 30.21
C LEU A 175 -3.11 -0.06 31.07
N SER A 176 -2.39 1.05 30.94
CA SER A 176 -2.81 2.31 31.54
C SER A 176 -3.92 2.92 30.68
N PHE A 177 -4.96 3.49 31.30
CA PHE A 177 -6.02 4.22 30.56
C PHE A 177 -5.53 5.53 29.92
N ALA A 178 -4.22 5.74 29.83
CA ALA A 178 -3.59 6.91 29.23
C ALA A 178 -3.23 6.64 27.77
N PHE A 179 -3.10 7.70 26.98
CA PHE A 179 -2.56 7.63 25.63
C PHE A 179 -1.09 7.18 25.67
N SER A 180 -0.79 5.99 25.12
CA SER A 180 0.58 5.51 24.93
C SER A 180 1.17 6.02 23.61
N LYS A 181 2.43 6.42 23.64
CA LYS A 181 3.25 6.80 22.49
C LYS A 181 4.05 5.63 21.92
N GLY A 182 3.99 4.46 22.55
CA GLY A 182 4.59 3.23 22.03
C GLY A 182 3.85 2.71 20.82
N ASN A 183 4.37 1.63 20.21
CA ASN A 183 3.85 1.07 18.95
C ASN A 183 3.21 -0.32 19.10
N ILE A 184 2.89 -0.75 20.32
CA ILE A 184 2.19 -2.03 20.54
C ILE A 184 0.82 -1.95 19.84
N PRO A 185 0.47 -2.87 18.92
CA PRO A 185 -0.81 -2.80 18.22
C PRO A 185 -1.97 -3.00 19.19
N THR A 186 -3.05 -2.27 18.99
CA THR A 186 -4.34 -2.48 19.67
C THR A 186 -5.12 -3.62 19.02
N TYR A 187 -6.18 -4.09 19.68
CA TYR A 187 -7.10 -5.04 19.05
C TYR A 187 -7.80 -4.45 17.80
N ASP A 188 -8.03 -3.13 17.76
CA ASP A 188 -8.60 -2.46 16.59
C ASP A 188 -7.63 -2.45 15.41
N ASP A 189 -6.33 -2.32 15.66
CA ASP A 189 -5.30 -2.45 14.63
C ASP A 189 -5.30 -3.84 14.01
N TRP A 190 -5.41 -4.89 14.85
CA TRP A 190 -5.56 -6.27 14.38
C TRP A 190 -6.81 -6.48 13.52
N LYS A 191 -7.96 -5.97 13.93
CA LYS A 191 -9.18 -6.04 13.11
C LYS A 191 -9.00 -5.34 11.76
N THR A 192 -8.27 -4.23 11.73
CA THR A 192 -8.01 -3.47 10.51
C THR A 192 -7.08 -4.23 9.56
N VAL A 193 -5.96 -4.77 10.06
CA VAL A 193 -5.05 -5.57 9.23
C VAL A 193 -5.70 -6.88 8.75
N TRP A 194 -6.51 -7.53 9.59
CA TRP A 194 -7.27 -8.72 9.20
C TRP A 194 -8.31 -8.43 8.13
N SER A 195 -9.00 -7.29 8.21
CA SER A 195 -9.96 -6.87 7.18
C SER A 195 -9.26 -6.63 5.85
N THR A 196 -8.06 -6.02 5.90
CA THR A 196 -7.22 -5.79 4.73
C THR A 196 -6.73 -7.10 4.12
N TRP A 197 -6.18 -7.99 4.94
CA TRP A 197 -5.71 -9.31 4.55
C TRP A 197 -6.83 -10.14 3.92
N ASP A 198 -8.00 -10.18 4.53
CA ASP A 198 -9.13 -10.98 4.08
C ASP A 198 -9.73 -10.42 2.78
N LEU A 199 -9.78 -9.09 2.62
CA LEU A 199 -10.18 -8.47 1.34
C LEU A 199 -9.23 -8.88 0.21
N ILE A 200 -7.91 -8.79 0.45
CA ILE A 200 -6.91 -9.15 -0.55
C ILE A 200 -6.99 -10.65 -0.87
N THR A 201 -6.93 -11.51 0.14
CA THR A 201 -6.76 -12.96 -0.07
C THR A 201 -8.04 -13.70 -0.43
N LEU A 202 -9.21 -13.23 0.02
CA LEU A 202 -10.48 -13.93 -0.18
C LEU A 202 -11.40 -13.25 -1.19
N GLN A 203 -11.13 -12.01 -1.58
CA GLN A 203 -11.99 -11.27 -2.50
C GLN A 203 -11.27 -10.76 -3.75
N MET A 204 -9.96 -10.46 -3.69
CA MET A 204 -9.19 -10.09 -4.88
C MET A 204 -8.58 -11.29 -5.61
N ILE A 205 -8.43 -12.44 -4.94
CA ILE A 205 -7.87 -13.68 -5.52
C ILE A 205 -9.01 -14.65 -5.83
N PRO A 206 -9.36 -14.87 -7.12
CA PRO A 206 -10.29 -15.94 -7.50
C PRO A 206 -9.77 -17.33 -7.12
N ARG A 207 -10.69 -18.30 -6.95
CA ARG A 207 -10.33 -19.67 -6.54
C ARG A 207 -9.34 -20.33 -7.51
N GLU A 208 -9.50 -20.09 -8.80
CA GLU A 208 -8.61 -20.58 -9.86
C GLU A 208 -7.18 -20.03 -9.77
N MET A 209 -6.96 -18.91 -9.06
CA MET A 209 -5.64 -18.31 -8.85
C MET A 209 -4.91 -18.79 -7.61
N LEU A 210 -5.58 -19.46 -6.68
CA LEU A 210 -4.97 -19.91 -5.42
C LEU A 210 -3.71 -20.75 -5.64
N HIS A 211 -3.71 -21.57 -6.69
CA HIS A 211 -2.62 -22.47 -7.05
C HIS A 211 -1.65 -21.89 -8.10
N GLN A 212 -1.83 -20.64 -8.48
CA GLN A 212 -0.96 -19.97 -9.46
C GLN A 212 0.20 -19.26 -8.75
N LYS A 213 1.32 -19.11 -9.48
CA LYS A 213 2.48 -18.32 -9.09
C LYS A 213 2.55 -17.08 -9.99
N PRO A 214 1.97 -15.92 -9.61
CA PRO A 214 2.06 -14.70 -10.41
C PRO A 214 3.50 -14.23 -10.67
N ILE A 215 4.43 -14.62 -9.78
CA ILE A 215 5.88 -14.40 -9.90
C ILE A 215 6.57 -15.74 -9.64
N ASP A 216 7.45 -16.17 -10.54
CA ASP A 216 8.08 -17.51 -10.48
C ASP A 216 8.93 -17.75 -9.23
N LEU A 217 9.58 -16.69 -8.73
CA LEU A 217 10.41 -16.69 -7.51
C LEU A 217 9.62 -16.56 -6.20
N ARG A 218 8.30 -16.75 -6.25
CA ARG A 218 7.39 -16.67 -5.09
C ARG A 218 6.54 -17.92 -4.98
N HIS A 219 6.05 -18.23 -3.78
CA HIS A 219 5.10 -19.33 -3.62
C HIS A 219 3.76 -19.03 -4.30
N LYS A 220 2.91 -20.06 -4.42
CA LYS A 220 1.53 -19.91 -4.90
C LYS A 220 0.73 -19.02 -3.94
N CYS A 221 -0.30 -18.33 -4.43
CA CYS A 221 -1.12 -17.44 -3.61
C CYS A 221 -1.66 -18.12 -2.33
N LEU A 222 -2.07 -19.39 -2.40
CA LEU A 222 -2.58 -20.18 -1.27
C LEU A 222 -1.58 -20.28 -0.11
N PHE A 223 -0.27 -20.32 -0.40
CA PHE A 223 0.78 -20.41 0.62
C PHE A 223 0.67 -19.29 1.64
N TYR A 224 0.51 -18.06 1.16
CA TYR A 224 0.51 -16.87 2.01
C TYR A 224 -0.68 -16.87 2.99
N ILE A 225 -1.83 -17.43 2.58
CA ILE A 225 -3.04 -17.55 3.42
C ILE A 225 -2.77 -18.44 4.64
N GLY A 226 -1.96 -19.50 4.48
CA GLY A 226 -1.53 -20.36 5.60
C GLY A 226 -0.30 -19.84 6.33
N HIS A 227 0.60 -19.12 5.64
CA HIS A 227 1.82 -18.56 6.21
C HIS A 227 1.56 -17.57 7.34
N ILE A 228 0.69 -16.58 7.11
CA ILE A 228 0.40 -15.54 8.10
C ILE A 228 -0.05 -16.09 9.45
N PRO A 229 -1.10 -16.92 9.53
CA PRO A 229 -1.51 -17.47 10.82
C PRO A 229 -0.46 -18.42 11.40
N THR A 230 0.33 -19.13 10.58
CA THR A 230 1.40 -20.00 11.09
C THR A 230 2.50 -19.21 11.79
N PHE A 231 2.97 -18.11 11.18
CA PHE A 231 3.98 -17.24 11.78
C PHE A 231 3.50 -16.68 13.13
N LEU A 232 2.27 -16.17 13.17
CA LEU A 232 1.65 -15.68 14.41
C LEU A 232 1.52 -16.79 15.47
N ASP A 233 1.05 -17.98 15.10
CA ASP A 233 0.86 -19.11 16.03
C ASP A 233 2.16 -19.58 16.67
N MET A 234 3.24 -19.60 15.89
CA MET A 234 4.59 -19.94 16.35
C MET A 234 5.11 -18.90 17.35
N LEU A 235 5.06 -17.62 17.01
CA LEU A 235 5.59 -16.56 17.90
C LEU A 235 4.74 -16.38 19.16
N LEU A 236 3.41 -16.51 19.07
CA LEU A 236 2.56 -16.57 20.27
C LEU A 236 2.98 -17.74 21.16
N SER A 237 3.19 -18.94 20.59
CA SER A 237 3.60 -20.10 21.38
C SER A 237 4.98 -19.92 22.03
N LYS A 238 5.91 -19.23 21.36
CA LYS A 238 7.22 -18.86 21.93
C LYS A 238 7.08 -17.86 23.08
N ALA A 239 6.25 -16.83 22.92
CA ALA A 239 6.14 -15.72 23.87
C ALA A 239 5.33 -16.05 25.13
N ILE A 240 4.21 -16.79 24.97
CA ILE A 240 3.27 -17.04 26.07
C ILE A 240 3.11 -18.51 26.46
N GLY A 241 3.88 -19.40 25.81
CA GLY A 241 3.82 -20.85 25.98
C GLY A 241 2.67 -21.51 25.18
N GLY A 242 2.62 -22.84 25.25
CA GLY A 242 1.64 -23.65 24.53
C GLY A 242 2.28 -24.45 23.40
N GLY A 243 1.49 -24.81 22.39
CA GLY A 243 1.94 -25.55 21.23
C GLY A 243 1.19 -25.15 19.97
N PRO A 244 1.50 -25.80 18.83
CA PRO A 244 0.84 -25.53 17.55
C PRO A 244 -0.68 -25.70 17.64
N SER A 245 -1.40 -24.74 17.08
CA SER A 245 -2.82 -24.88 16.78
C SER A 245 -3.03 -25.99 15.75
N GLU A 246 -4.13 -26.74 15.85
CA GLU A 246 -4.44 -27.77 14.85
C GLU A 246 -4.82 -27.13 13.51
N PRO A 247 -4.43 -27.69 12.34
CA PRO A 247 -3.58 -28.87 12.18
C PRO A 247 -2.09 -28.56 12.42
N LYS A 248 -1.43 -29.30 13.33
CA LYS A 248 -0.05 -28.98 13.73
C LYS A 248 0.98 -28.99 12.61
N HIS A 249 0.76 -29.83 11.60
CA HIS A 249 1.66 -29.96 10.45
C HIS A 249 1.73 -28.69 9.59
N PHE A 250 0.83 -27.72 9.80
CA PHE A 250 0.88 -26.41 9.14
C PHE A 250 2.14 -25.62 9.49
N TRP A 251 2.71 -25.82 10.68
CA TRP A 251 4.02 -25.24 10.99
C TRP A 251 5.07 -25.69 9.96
N ASN A 252 5.12 -26.96 9.60
CA ASN A 252 6.13 -27.47 8.67
C ASN A 252 6.00 -26.88 7.25
N ILE A 253 4.77 -26.80 6.74
CA ILE A 253 4.51 -26.44 5.33
C ILE A 253 4.35 -24.94 5.10
N PHE A 254 4.10 -24.15 6.16
CA PHE A 254 3.84 -22.71 6.05
C PHE A 254 4.81 -21.84 6.86
N GLU A 255 5.74 -22.37 7.66
CA GLU A 255 6.60 -21.54 8.53
C GLU A 255 7.52 -20.57 7.76
N ARG A 256 7.99 -20.93 6.57
CA ARG A 256 9.02 -20.15 5.87
C ARG A 256 8.83 -20.14 4.36
N GLY A 257 8.71 -18.93 3.79
CA GLY A 257 8.60 -18.72 2.35
C GLY A 257 9.93 -18.82 1.60
N ILE A 258 9.88 -18.79 0.26
CA ILE A 258 11.05 -18.74 -0.62
C ILE A 258 11.81 -17.42 -0.42
N ASP A 259 13.10 -17.53 -0.19
CA ASP A 259 14.05 -16.43 -0.06
C ASP A 259 15.23 -16.65 -1.02
N PRO A 260 15.12 -16.21 -2.28
CA PRO A 260 16.19 -16.34 -3.28
C PRO A 260 17.39 -15.47 -2.93
N HIS A 261 18.60 -15.96 -3.20
CA HIS A 261 19.80 -15.15 -3.01
C HIS A 261 19.87 -14.07 -4.09
N VAL A 262 20.00 -12.81 -3.66
CA VAL A 262 19.96 -11.65 -4.57
C VAL A 262 21.13 -11.66 -5.55
N ASP A 263 22.34 -12.02 -5.10
CA ASP A 263 23.54 -12.02 -5.96
C ASP A 263 23.75 -13.34 -6.71
N ASP A 264 23.05 -14.41 -6.34
CA ASP A 264 23.21 -15.74 -6.92
C ASP A 264 21.82 -16.35 -7.20
N PRO A 265 21.26 -16.15 -8.39
CA PRO A 265 19.89 -16.57 -8.71
C PRO A 265 19.73 -18.10 -8.71
N ASP A 266 20.82 -18.87 -8.76
CA ASP A 266 20.80 -20.33 -8.66
C ASP A 266 20.82 -20.82 -7.20
N HIS A 267 21.05 -19.93 -6.23
CA HIS A 267 21.00 -20.23 -4.80
C HIS A 267 19.71 -19.72 -4.16
N CYS A 268 19.02 -20.60 -3.45
CA CYS A 268 17.88 -20.24 -2.60
C CYS A 268 18.18 -20.60 -1.15
N HIS A 269 17.92 -19.69 -0.22
CA HIS A 269 18.00 -20.02 1.20
C HIS A 269 16.95 -21.06 1.57
N ASN A 270 17.15 -21.72 2.73
CA ASN A 270 16.21 -22.72 3.25
C ASN A 270 14.78 -22.15 3.31
N HIS A 271 13.80 -22.92 2.86
CA HIS A 271 12.38 -22.62 2.96
C HIS A 271 11.61 -23.89 3.33
N SER A 272 10.33 -23.76 3.69
CA SER A 272 9.48 -24.92 4.00
C SER A 272 9.44 -25.91 2.85
N GLU A 273 9.45 -27.21 3.17
CA GLU A 273 9.05 -28.26 2.22
C GLU A 273 7.54 -28.14 2.01
N VAL A 274 7.13 -27.79 0.79
CA VAL A 274 5.72 -27.56 0.43
C VAL A 274 5.22 -28.67 -0.51
N PRO A 275 3.92 -28.98 -0.52
CA PRO A 275 3.37 -29.93 -1.48
C PRO A 275 3.63 -29.51 -2.94
N GLU A 276 4.12 -30.44 -3.76
CA GLU A 276 4.42 -30.17 -5.17
C GLU A 276 3.15 -30.09 -6.03
N LYS A 277 2.20 -31.02 -5.80
CA LYS A 277 0.95 -31.13 -6.56
C LYS A 277 -0.16 -30.34 -5.89
N ASP A 278 -1.05 -29.77 -6.69
CA ASP A 278 -2.13 -28.90 -6.20
C ASP A 278 -3.12 -29.65 -5.29
N GLU A 279 -3.41 -30.90 -5.60
CA GLU A 279 -4.30 -31.76 -4.82
C GLU A 279 -3.77 -32.11 -3.42
N ASP A 280 -2.46 -32.00 -3.21
CA ASP A 280 -1.80 -32.31 -1.93
C ASP A 280 -1.79 -31.09 -0.98
N TRP A 281 -2.20 -29.90 -1.46
CA TRP A 281 -2.33 -28.71 -0.60
C TRP A 281 -3.56 -28.82 0.31
N PRO A 282 -3.49 -28.29 1.54
CA PRO A 282 -4.68 -28.13 2.37
C PRO A 282 -5.73 -27.26 1.67
N THR A 283 -7.00 -27.63 1.82
CA THR A 283 -8.12 -26.84 1.30
C THR A 283 -8.14 -25.44 1.93
N LEU A 284 -8.60 -24.45 1.16
CA LEU A 284 -8.75 -23.07 1.65
C LEU A 284 -9.58 -23.03 2.94
N GLU A 285 -10.65 -23.81 3.01
CA GLU A 285 -11.55 -23.89 4.17
C GLU A 285 -10.81 -24.41 5.42
N THR A 286 -9.89 -25.36 5.27
CA THR A 286 -9.06 -25.86 6.38
C THR A 286 -8.05 -24.79 6.85
N ILE A 287 -7.47 -24.05 5.91
CA ILE A 287 -6.54 -22.96 6.21
C ILE A 287 -7.26 -21.81 6.94
N ILE A 288 -8.45 -21.42 6.48
CA ILE A 288 -9.28 -20.41 7.14
C ILE A 288 -9.64 -20.83 8.57
N ALA A 289 -10.04 -22.09 8.77
CA ALA A 289 -10.36 -22.58 10.10
C ALA A 289 -9.14 -22.56 11.04
N PHE A 290 -7.93 -22.83 10.53
CA PHE A 290 -6.68 -22.67 11.28
C PHE A 290 -6.43 -21.21 11.63
N ARG A 291 -6.50 -20.30 10.64
CA ARG A 291 -6.38 -18.85 10.84
C ARG A 291 -7.29 -18.34 11.94
N ASP A 292 -8.56 -18.74 11.93
CA ASP A 292 -9.56 -18.27 12.90
C ASP A 292 -9.24 -18.75 14.32
N ARG A 293 -8.70 -19.98 14.47
CA ARG A 293 -8.19 -20.46 15.77
C ARG A 293 -7.01 -19.63 16.27
N VAL A 294 -6.07 -19.29 15.40
CA VAL A 294 -4.91 -18.46 15.76
C VAL A 294 -5.35 -17.03 16.13
N ARG A 295 -6.24 -16.42 15.35
CA ARG A 295 -6.83 -15.10 15.67
C ARG A 295 -7.55 -15.14 17.03
N ALA A 296 -8.31 -16.20 17.33
CA ALA A 296 -8.95 -16.36 18.64
C ALA A 296 -7.94 -16.49 19.79
N ARG A 297 -6.79 -17.17 19.59
CA ARG A 297 -5.70 -17.19 20.58
C ARG A 297 -5.12 -15.80 20.84
N LEU A 298 -4.96 -15.00 19.79
CA LEU A 298 -4.48 -13.61 19.93
C LEU A 298 -5.49 -12.76 20.70
N VAL A 299 -6.79 -12.86 20.40
CA VAL A 299 -7.84 -12.17 21.15
C VAL A 299 -7.81 -12.55 22.63
N GLN A 300 -7.69 -13.85 22.93
CA GLN A 300 -7.58 -14.33 24.31
C GLN A 300 -6.33 -13.78 25.03
N LEU A 301 -5.23 -13.52 24.32
CA LEU A 301 -4.06 -12.87 24.90
C LEU A 301 -4.39 -11.44 25.33
N TYR A 302 -5.07 -10.64 24.50
CA TYR A 302 -5.50 -9.29 24.90
C TYR A 302 -6.42 -9.32 26.12
N ASP A 303 -7.38 -10.25 26.18
CA ASP A 303 -8.26 -10.44 27.34
C ASP A 303 -7.46 -10.82 28.60
N ASP A 304 -6.50 -11.74 28.48
CA ASP A 304 -5.64 -12.16 29.59
C ASP A 304 -4.77 -11.00 30.11
N LEU A 305 -4.29 -10.12 29.23
CA LEU A 305 -3.53 -8.92 29.59
C LEU A 305 -4.42 -7.89 30.32
N GLN A 306 -5.61 -7.61 29.77
CA GLN A 306 -6.54 -6.64 30.35
C GLN A 306 -7.09 -7.08 31.71
N THR A 307 -7.33 -8.38 31.89
CA THR A 307 -7.81 -8.95 33.17
C THR A 307 -6.70 -9.16 34.19
N GLY A 308 -5.43 -8.93 33.83
CA GLY A 308 -4.28 -9.18 34.69
C GLY A 308 -3.96 -10.66 34.92
N LYS A 309 -4.63 -11.57 34.19
CA LYS A 309 -4.31 -13.01 34.19
C LYS A 309 -2.91 -13.27 33.62
N ARG A 310 -2.41 -12.35 32.78
CA ARG A 310 -1.05 -12.35 32.25
C ARG A 310 -0.44 -10.96 32.37
N THR A 311 0.82 -10.90 32.79
CA THR A 311 1.62 -9.67 32.77
C THR A 311 2.07 -9.34 31.35
N LEU A 312 1.93 -8.08 30.93
CA LEU A 312 2.54 -7.58 29.70
C LEU A 312 4.06 -7.46 29.91
N THR A 313 4.83 -8.22 29.14
CA THR A 313 6.29 -8.13 29.12
C THR A 313 6.76 -7.55 27.79
N ARG A 314 7.99 -7.03 27.74
CA ARG A 314 8.65 -6.59 26.50
C ARG A 314 8.66 -7.68 25.43
N ASN A 315 8.92 -8.94 25.81
CA ASN A 315 8.87 -10.06 24.87
C ASN A 315 7.47 -10.27 24.25
N ILE A 316 6.40 -10.13 25.04
CA ILE A 316 5.02 -10.20 24.53
C ILE A 316 4.74 -8.98 23.63
N ALA A 317 5.10 -7.78 24.07
CA ALA A 317 4.91 -6.55 23.31
C ALA A 317 5.64 -6.61 21.95
N ARG A 318 6.92 -7.00 21.94
CA ARG A 318 7.71 -7.24 20.72
C ARG A 318 7.04 -8.27 19.81
N THR A 319 6.55 -9.38 20.38
CA THR A 319 5.85 -10.41 19.60
C THR A 319 4.61 -9.84 18.92
N LEU A 320 3.81 -9.03 19.62
CA LEU A 320 2.64 -8.37 19.04
C LEU A 320 3.03 -7.41 17.92
N VAL A 321 4.06 -6.58 18.11
CA VAL A 321 4.55 -5.63 17.10
C VAL A 321 5.07 -6.36 15.87
N MET A 322 6.01 -7.30 16.03
CA MET A 322 6.63 -8.02 14.92
C MET A 322 5.61 -8.82 14.12
N THR A 323 4.67 -9.51 14.78
CA THR A 323 3.66 -10.30 14.07
C THR A 323 2.66 -9.43 13.31
N HIS A 324 2.34 -8.24 13.83
CA HIS A 324 1.47 -7.27 13.15
C HIS A 324 2.17 -6.66 11.93
N GLU A 325 3.42 -6.21 12.07
CA GLU A 325 4.21 -5.67 10.95
C GLU A 325 4.49 -6.73 9.89
N HIS A 326 4.76 -7.98 10.30
CA HIS A 326 4.92 -9.10 9.38
C HIS A 326 3.69 -9.31 8.50
N GLU A 327 2.47 -9.21 9.06
CA GLU A 327 1.24 -9.26 8.26
C GLU A 327 1.18 -8.08 7.27
N GLY A 328 1.63 -6.89 7.67
CA GLY A 328 1.81 -5.72 6.80
C GLY A 328 2.80 -5.94 5.64
N PHE A 329 3.98 -6.51 5.89
CA PHE A 329 4.97 -6.84 4.85
C PHE A 329 4.43 -7.87 3.85
N HIS A 330 3.60 -8.80 4.31
CA HIS A 330 2.99 -9.79 3.46
C HIS A 330 1.78 -9.26 2.68
N ILE A 331 1.08 -8.24 3.20
CA ILE A 331 0.13 -7.45 2.42
C ILE A 331 0.85 -6.83 1.22
N GLU A 332 1.97 -6.14 1.43
CA GLU A 332 2.78 -5.59 0.33
C GLU A 332 3.26 -6.68 -0.63
N THR A 333 3.74 -7.81 -0.09
CA THR A 333 4.19 -8.95 -0.88
C THR A 333 3.13 -9.51 -1.81
N LEU A 334 1.94 -9.75 -1.28
CA LEU A 334 0.83 -10.21 -2.10
C LEU A 334 0.45 -9.15 -3.13
N LEU A 335 0.43 -7.87 -2.79
CA LEU A 335 0.01 -6.83 -3.74
C LEU A 335 0.95 -6.76 -4.96
N TYR A 336 2.27 -6.80 -4.79
CA TYR A 336 3.16 -6.81 -5.96
C TYR A 336 3.11 -8.12 -6.76
N MET A 337 2.67 -9.24 -6.16
CA MET A 337 2.37 -10.47 -6.90
C MET A 337 1.07 -10.31 -7.70
N LEU A 338 0.02 -9.83 -7.06
CA LEU A 338 -1.32 -9.75 -7.63
C LEU A 338 -1.42 -8.74 -8.77
N ILE A 339 -0.64 -7.65 -8.73
CA ILE A 339 -0.61 -6.67 -9.82
C ILE A 339 -0.17 -7.27 -11.16
N GLN A 340 0.60 -8.38 -11.15
CA GLN A 340 1.03 -9.10 -12.36
C GLN A 340 -0.13 -9.73 -13.12
N ARG A 341 -1.26 -9.98 -12.43
CA ARG A 341 -2.47 -10.61 -12.98
C ARG A 341 -3.69 -9.70 -12.95
N ALA A 342 -3.55 -8.43 -12.58
CA ALA A 342 -4.64 -7.47 -12.67
C ALA A 342 -5.10 -7.32 -14.14
N GLY A 343 -6.41 -7.36 -14.37
CA GLY A 343 -7.01 -7.36 -15.71
C GLY A 343 -7.06 -8.73 -16.40
N THR A 344 -6.34 -9.74 -15.90
CA THR A 344 -6.29 -11.10 -16.48
C THR A 344 -6.57 -12.23 -15.48
N GLY A 345 -6.84 -11.89 -14.22
CA GLY A 345 -7.12 -12.83 -13.15
C GLY A 345 -7.43 -12.14 -11.82
N THR A 346 -6.50 -11.34 -11.30
CA THR A 346 -6.70 -10.59 -10.04
C THR A 346 -7.88 -9.64 -10.21
N LEU A 347 -8.81 -9.68 -9.26
CA LEU A 347 -9.97 -8.80 -9.22
C LEU A 347 -9.59 -7.45 -8.57
N PRO A 348 -10.20 -6.33 -9.01
CA PRO A 348 -10.01 -5.06 -8.34
C PRO A 348 -10.50 -5.11 -6.88
N PRO A 349 -9.98 -4.25 -5.99
CA PRO A 349 -10.36 -4.25 -4.58
C PRO A 349 -11.87 -3.93 -4.44
N PRO A 350 -12.69 -4.86 -3.93
CA PRO A 350 -14.12 -4.64 -3.78
C PRO A 350 -14.42 -3.58 -2.72
N GLY A 351 -15.49 -2.81 -2.92
CA GLY A 351 -15.87 -1.73 -2.01
C GLY A 351 -15.04 -0.45 -2.16
N PHE A 352 -14.12 -0.39 -3.13
CA PHE A 352 -13.38 0.82 -3.50
C PHE A 352 -13.78 1.25 -4.91
N THR A 353 -14.06 2.54 -5.09
CA THR A 353 -14.44 3.03 -6.42
C THR A 353 -13.26 2.98 -7.38
N THR A 354 -13.52 2.50 -8.60
CA THR A 354 -12.55 2.52 -9.69
C THR A 354 -12.12 3.97 -9.97
N PRO A 355 -10.82 4.26 -10.07
CA PRO A 355 -10.36 5.63 -10.23
C PRO A 355 -10.89 6.26 -11.52
N PRO A 356 -11.39 7.51 -11.48
CA PRO A 356 -11.82 8.22 -12.69
C PRO A 356 -10.59 8.67 -13.49
N TRP A 357 -9.94 7.73 -14.18
CA TRP A 357 -8.64 7.92 -14.85
C TRP A 357 -8.59 9.18 -15.70
N GLU A 358 -9.57 9.41 -16.57
CA GLU A 358 -9.62 10.58 -17.46
C GLU A 358 -9.61 11.92 -16.70
N VAL A 359 -10.25 11.99 -15.52
CA VAL A 359 -10.28 13.21 -14.72
C VAL A 359 -8.98 13.36 -13.93
N LEU A 360 -8.48 12.27 -13.35
CA LEU A 360 -7.22 12.25 -12.62
C LEU A 360 -6.03 12.59 -13.52
N THR A 361 -5.97 12.06 -14.74
CA THR A 361 -4.93 12.38 -15.73
C THR A 361 -4.92 13.88 -16.02
N ARG A 362 -6.07 14.50 -16.31
CA ARG A 362 -6.15 15.95 -16.51
C ARG A 362 -5.69 16.75 -15.29
N GLN A 363 -6.03 16.31 -14.08
CA GLN A 363 -5.56 16.96 -12.84
C GLN A 363 -4.03 16.85 -12.66
N TRP A 364 -3.47 15.69 -12.96
CA TRP A 364 -2.03 15.46 -12.86
C TRP A 364 -1.25 16.24 -13.92
N ASP A 365 -1.74 16.30 -15.16
CA ASP A 365 -1.13 17.07 -16.24
C ASP A 365 -1.12 18.58 -15.98
N ALA A 366 -2.15 19.06 -15.28
CA ALA A 366 -2.24 20.46 -14.86
C ALA A 366 -1.45 20.77 -13.57
N THR A 367 -0.77 19.78 -12.97
CA THR A 367 0.06 20.00 -11.78
C THR A 367 1.31 20.81 -12.14
N PRO A 368 1.51 22.00 -11.53
CA PRO A 368 2.70 22.80 -11.82
C PRO A 368 3.97 22.03 -11.51
N ALA A 369 4.95 22.11 -12.40
CA ALA A 369 6.29 21.61 -12.13
C ALA A 369 6.92 22.36 -10.94
N PRO A 370 7.77 21.70 -10.13
CA PRO A 370 8.52 22.39 -9.08
C PRO A 370 9.43 23.46 -9.68
N SER A 371 9.68 24.54 -8.94
CA SER A 371 10.53 25.66 -9.37
C SER A 371 12.00 25.26 -9.57
N ALA A 372 12.43 24.18 -8.93
CA ALA A 372 13.73 23.54 -9.13
C ALA A 372 13.54 22.04 -9.35
N SER A 373 14.40 21.41 -10.16
CA SER A 373 14.39 19.96 -10.39
C SER A 373 15.14 19.18 -9.30
N THR A 374 16.08 19.83 -8.62
CA THR A 374 16.96 19.22 -7.61
C THR A 374 17.05 20.06 -6.34
N VAL A 375 17.54 19.44 -5.27
CA VAL A 375 17.83 20.07 -3.98
C VAL A 375 19.23 19.72 -3.50
N ALA A 376 19.90 20.67 -2.85
CA ALA A 376 21.18 20.46 -2.18
C ALA A 376 20.94 20.20 -0.69
N LEU A 377 21.59 19.15 -0.16
CA LEU A 377 21.53 18.72 1.23
C LEU A 377 22.95 18.47 1.75
N GLY A 378 23.08 18.44 3.08
CA GLY A 378 24.36 18.22 3.74
C GLY A 378 25.36 19.38 3.58
N PRO A 379 26.57 19.27 4.18
CA PRO A 379 26.97 18.18 5.05
C PRO A 379 26.15 18.16 6.35
N ALA A 380 25.84 16.98 6.88
CA ALA A 380 25.03 16.82 8.08
C ALA A 380 25.39 15.52 8.82
N ILE A 381 24.91 15.38 10.04
CA ILE A 381 24.94 14.12 10.79
C ILE A 381 23.51 13.57 10.83
N VAL A 382 23.35 12.30 10.47
CA VAL A 382 22.08 11.58 10.54
C VAL A 382 22.18 10.48 11.57
N SER A 383 21.13 10.30 12.37
CA SER A 383 20.93 9.13 13.23
C SER A 383 20.06 8.10 12.51
N LEU A 384 20.48 6.83 12.53
CA LEU A 384 19.71 5.69 12.04
C LEU A 384 19.54 4.66 13.15
N GLY A 385 18.38 4.03 13.21
CA GLY A 385 18.06 3.01 14.21
C GLY A 385 17.54 3.57 15.54
N HIS A 386 17.24 2.68 16.47
CA HIS A 386 16.77 2.99 17.82
C HIS A 386 17.26 1.96 18.84
N GLU A 387 17.15 2.30 20.12
CA GLU A 387 17.60 1.45 21.24
C GLU A 387 16.52 0.44 21.64
N ASP A 388 16.55 -0.75 21.05
CA ASP A 388 15.58 -1.80 21.30
C ASP A 388 16.15 -3.22 21.12
N SER A 389 17.19 -3.55 21.88
CA SER A 389 17.78 -4.90 21.86
C SER A 389 16.80 -5.95 22.41
N GLU A 390 16.54 -7.02 21.64
CA GLU A 390 15.78 -8.19 22.13
C GLU A 390 16.45 -8.83 23.37
N GLY A 391 17.77 -8.72 23.48
CA GLY A 391 18.52 -9.21 24.63
C GLY A 391 18.14 -8.54 25.95
N ASP A 392 17.55 -7.35 25.91
CA ASP A 392 17.15 -6.61 27.11
C ASP A 392 15.78 -7.05 27.65
N ASP A 393 14.98 -7.74 26.84
CA ASP A 393 13.62 -8.16 27.19
C ASP A 393 13.57 -9.16 28.36
N VAL A 394 14.71 -9.78 28.70
CA VAL A 394 14.86 -10.73 29.82
C VAL A 394 15.51 -10.12 31.06
N LEU A 395 15.95 -8.86 31.00
CA LEU A 395 16.63 -8.20 32.11
C LEU A 395 15.65 -7.82 33.23
N ASP A 396 16.01 -8.12 34.47
CA ASP A 396 15.25 -7.71 35.64
C ASP A 396 15.17 -6.18 35.73
N GLY A 397 13.97 -5.66 35.97
CA GLY A 397 13.71 -4.21 36.02
C GLY A 397 13.40 -3.56 34.66
N VAL A 398 13.66 -4.25 33.55
CA VAL A 398 13.33 -3.77 32.19
C VAL A 398 12.25 -4.65 31.53
N ARG A 399 12.18 -5.94 31.90
CA ARG A 399 11.23 -6.92 31.34
C ARG A 399 9.78 -6.47 31.20
N GLU A 400 9.28 -5.63 32.11
CA GLU A 400 7.89 -5.14 32.14
C GLU A 400 7.78 -3.67 31.68
N ASP A 401 8.92 -3.03 31.37
CA ASP A 401 9.00 -1.66 30.88
C ASP A 401 8.57 -1.60 29.40
N THR A 402 7.27 -1.36 29.21
CA THR A 402 6.59 -1.36 27.90
C THR A 402 5.87 -0.05 27.62
N ASP A 403 5.77 0.85 28.61
CA ASP A 403 5.09 2.13 28.47
C ASP A 403 5.92 3.08 27.61
N ASP A 404 5.29 3.69 26.60
CA ASP A 404 5.92 4.59 25.62
C ASP A 404 7.14 4.01 24.86
N HIS A 405 7.45 2.72 25.03
CA HIS A 405 8.55 2.04 24.35
C HIS A 405 8.19 1.74 22.89
N VAL A 406 9.14 1.94 21.99
CA VAL A 406 9.00 1.63 20.56
C VAL A 406 9.81 0.38 20.26
N PHE A 407 9.13 -0.70 19.90
CA PHE A 407 9.73 -1.97 19.52
C PHE A 407 10.03 -2.00 18.02
N GLY A 408 11.14 -2.61 17.60
CA GLY A 408 11.54 -2.72 16.20
C GLY A 408 12.27 -4.03 15.88
N TRP A 409 12.71 -4.14 14.64
CA TRP A 409 13.46 -5.30 14.15
C TRP A 409 14.91 -5.24 14.60
N ASP A 410 15.55 -6.40 14.71
CA ASP A 410 16.93 -6.56 15.17
C ASP A 410 17.94 -5.71 14.37
N ASN A 411 17.72 -5.56 13.06
CA ASN A 411 18.57 -4.77 12.17
C ASN A 411 18.46 -3.24 12.38
N GLU A 412 17.46 -2.79 13.14
CA GLU A 412 17.22 -1.38 13.46
C GLU A 412 17.92 -0.95 14.76
N SER A 413 18.54 -1.88 15.49
CA SER A 413 19.28 -1.60 16.72
C SER A 413 20.79 -1.88 16.59
N PRO A 414 21.66 -1.10 17.24
CA PRO A 414 21.38 0.12 18.01
C PRO A 414 21.27 1.38 17.12
N GLU A 415 20.98 2.53 17.74
CA GLU A 415 21.10 3.83 17.08
C GLU A 415 22.57 4.09 16.69
N ARG A 416 22.78 4.54 15.47
CA ARG A 416 24.09 4.83 14.88
C ARG A 416 24.09 6.20 14.22
N LYS A 417 25.17 6.96 14.40
CA LYS A 417 25.36 8.28 13.80
C LYS A 417 26.31 8.21 12.62
N PHE A 418 25.92 8.83 11.51
CA PHE A 418 26.67 8.84 10.26
C PHE A 418 26.91 10.27 9.79
N GLU A 419 28.12 10.56 9.34
CA GLU A 419 28.44 11.80 8.63
C GLU A 419 28.01 11.66 7.16
N VAL A 420 27.19 12.60 6.71
CA VAL A 420 26.72 12.71 5.33
C VAL A 420 27.37 13.93 4.70
N GLY A 421 28.07 13.75 3.58
CA GLY A 421 28.67 14.84 2.82
C GLY A 421 27.63 15.72 2.13
N ALA A 422 28.07 16.85 1.55
CA ALA A 422 27.20 17.66 0.70
C ALA A 422 26.88 16.91 -0.60
N PHE A 423 25.60 16.83 -0.95
CA PHE A 423 25.14 16.19 -2.18
C PHE A 423 23.95 16.94 -2.78
N ARG A 424 23.58 16.55 -3.99
CA ARG A 424 22.41 17.07 -4.70
C ARG A 424 21.59 15.89 -5.23
N THR A 425 20.28 15.95 -5.07
CA THR A 425 19.34 14.90 -5.52
C THR A 425 18.11 15.52 -6.19
N ASP A 426 17.45 14.75 -7.05
CA ASP A 426 16.16 15.14 -7.63
C ASP A 426 15.08 15.23 -6.54
N TRP A 427 14.11 16.15 -6.73
CA TRP A 427 13.01 16.35 -5.77
C TRP A 427 11.99 15.21 -5.74
N ARG A 428 11.95 14.40 -6.80
CA ARG A 428 10.99 13.32 -6.97
C ARG A 428 11.67 12.09 -7.57
N PRO A 429 11.11 10.90 -7.38
CA PRO A 429 11.50 9.72 -8.13
C PRO A 429 11.38 9.95 -9.64
N VAL A 430 12.12 9.13 -10.37
CA VAL A 430 12.04 9.04 -11.83
C VAL A 430 10.63 8.63 -12.23
N SER A 431 10.03 9.37 -13.15
CA SER A 431 8.68 9.09 -13.63
C SER A 431 8.67 8.01 -14.72
N ASN A 432 7.51 7.38 -14.95
CA ASN A 432 7.33 6.44 -16.05
C ASN A 432 7.71 7.05 -17.40
N ARG A 433 7.32 8.30 -17.68
CA ARG A 433 7.63 8.97 -18.95
C ARG A 433 9.13 9.20 -19.16
N GLU A 434 9.82 9.63 -18.12
CA GLU A 434 11.26 9.86 -18.18
C GLU A 434 12.01 8.55 -18.42
N PHE A 435 11.62 7.50 -17.71
CA PHE A 435 12.21 6.18 -17.87
C PHE A 435 11.86 5.57 -19.24
N GLU A 436 10.63 5.75 -19.74
CA GLU A 436 10.22 5.30 -21.08
C GLU A 436 11.09 5.94 -22.16
N THR A 437 11.36 7.25 -22.05
CA THR A 437 12.21 7.96 -23.00
C THR A 437 13.63 7.36 -23.00
N PHE A 438 14.21 7.17 -21.81
CA PHE A 438 15.52 6.52 -21.65
C PHE A 438 15.53 5.09 -22.22
N TRP A 439 14.52 4.28 -21.91
CA TRP A 439 14.41 2.90 -22.34
C TRP A 439 14.32 2.78 -23.87
N ARG A 440 13.54 3.65 -24.52
CA ARG A 440 13.44 3.69 -25.99
C ARG A 440 14.75 4.08 -26.67
N GLU A 441 15.48 5.04 -26.10
CA GLU A 441 16.77 5.53 -26.65
C GLU A 441 17.92 4.54 -26.50
N ASN A 442 17.89 3.68 -25.47
CA ASN A 442 18.99 2.76 -25.15
C ASN A 442 18.81 1.35 -25.73
N GLY A 443 18.00 1.23 -26.79
CA GLY A 443 17.69 -0.04 -27.43
C GLY A 443 16.62 -0.80 -26.64
N ALA A 444 15.36 -0.47 -26.93
CA ALA A 444 14.18 -1.15 -26.43
C ALA A 444 14.17 -2.63 -26.83
N ASP A 445 14.98 -3.46 -26.16
CA ASP A 445 14.88 -4.90 -26.25
C ASP A 445 13.72 -5.34 -25.35
N SER A 446 12.65 -5.80 -25.98
CA SER A 446 11.42 -6.32 -25.36
C SER A 446 11.67 -7.33 -24.22
N SER A 447 12.85 -7.96 -24.16
CA SER A 447 13.23 -8.92 -23.11
C SER A 447 13.51 -8.30 -21.73
N LYS A 448 13.54 -6.96 -21.60
CA LYS A 448 13.74 -6.25 -20.31
C LYS A 448 12.69 -5.18 -20.02
N LEU A 449 11.45 -5.38 -20.44
CA LEU A 449 10.37 -4.49 -20.05
C LEU A 449 10.26 -4.42 -18.52
N PRO A 450 10.13 -3.23 -17.89
CA PRO A 450 9.87 -3.14 -16.45
C PRO A 450 8.71 -4.03 -16.03
N GLY A 451 8.86 -4.77 -14.92
CA GLY A 451 7.81 -5.69 -14.43
C GLY A 451 6.50 -4.99 -14.03
N SER A 452 6.53 -3.66 -13.87
CA SER A 452 5.33 -2.84 -13.65
C SER A 452 4.62 -2.43 -14.94
N TRP A 453 5.21 -2.68 -16.11
CA TRP A 453 4.63 -2.40 -17.42
C TRP A 453 4.13 -3.69 -18.07
N VAL A 454 3.33 -3.54 -19.11
CA VAL A 454 2.83 -4.64 -19.94
C VAL A 454 2.62 -4.13 -21.36
N GLU A 455 2.89 -4.98 -22.34
CA GLU A 455 2.53 -4.71 -23.73
C GLU A 455 1.21 -5.42 -24.05
N GLU A 456 0.20 -4.65 -24.45
CA GLU A 456 -1.10 -5.16 -24.89
C GLU A 456 -1.47 -4.49 -26.20
N ASP A 457 -1.83 -5.28 -27.21
CA ASP A 457 -2.24 -4.79 -28.54
C ASP A 457 -1.21 -3.84 -29.20
N GLY A 458 0.08 -4.03 -28.91
CA GLY A 458 1.18 -3.19 -29.41
C GLY A 458 1.37 -1.87 -28.64
N GLU A 459 0.63 -1.66 -27.55
CA GLU A 459 0.76 -0.50 -26.68
C GLU A 459 1.40 -0.86 -25.34
N ILE A 460 2.36 -0.04 -24.90
CA ILE A 460 2.93 -0.15 -23.55
C ILE A 460 2.00 0.52 -22.56
N LYS A 461 1.55 -0.25 -21.58
CA LYS A 461 0.66 0.16 -20.48
C LYS A 461 1.36 -0.05 -19.14
N VAL A 462 0.89 0.65 -18.12
CA VAL A 462 1.38 0.51 -16.75
C VAL A 462 0.35 -0.25 -15.92
N ARG A 463 0.79 -1.27 -15.19
CA ARG A 463 -0.07 -2.13 -14.39
C ARG A 463 -0.63 -1.36 -13.18
N THR A 464 -1.89 -1.60 -12.85
CA THR A 464 -2.54 -1.12 -11.62
C THR A 464 -3.42 -2.24 -11.05
N MET A 465 -3.90 -2.10 -9.81
CA MET A 465 -4.86 -3.04 -9.23
C MET A 465 -6.22 -3.06 -9.92
N TYR A 466 -6.51 -2.06 -10.78
CA TYR A 466 -7.72 -1.99 -11.59
C TYR A 466 -7.50 -2.46 -13.04
N GLY A 467 -6.34 -3.07 -13.31
CA GLY A 467 -5.89 -3.44 -14.66
C GLY A 467 -4.90 -2.43 -15.26
N PRO A 468 -4.29 -2.77 -16.41
CA PRO A 468 -3.33 -1.89 -17.07
C PRO A 468 -3.97 -0.59 -17.58
N VAL A 469 -3.28 0.53 -17.40
CA VAL A 469 -3.70 1.85 -17.92
C VAL A 469 -2.69 2.37 -18.96
N PRO A 470 -3.12 3.21 -19.91
CA PRO A 470 -2.21 3.81 -20.89
C PRO A 470 -1.06 4.57 -20.22
N MET A 471 0.10 4.60 -20.87
CA MET A 471 1.26 5.36 -20.39
C MET A 471 0.93 6.83 -20.14
N GLU A 472 0.05 7.44 -20.93
CA GLU A 472 -0.44 8.82 -20.72
C GLU A 472 -1.08 9.03 -19.34
N THR A 473 -1.88 8.07 -18.86
CA THR A 473 -2.47 8.11 -17.52
C THR A 473 -1.40 8.01 -16.42
N ALA A 474 -0.39 7.17 -16.63
CA ALA A 474 0.62 6.82 -15.65
C ALA A 474 1.90 7.66 -15.74
N GLN A 475 1.98 8.61 -16.66
CA GLN A 475 3.23 9.22 -17.10
C GLN A 475 4.01 9.93 -15.99
N HIS A 476 3.30 10.51 -15.02
CA HIS A 476 3.86 11.25 -13.89
C HIS A 476 4.08 10.40 -12.63
N TRP A 477 3.66 9.13 -12.64
CA TRP A 477 3.89 8.22 -11.52
C TRP A 477 5.35 7.79 -11.48
N ALA A 478 5.85 7.47 -10.29
CA ALA A 478 7.17 6.88 -10.15
C ALA A 478 7.24 5.55 -10.92
N VAL A 479 8.30 5.35 -11.69
CA VAL A 479 8.55 4.06 -12.34
C VAL A 479 8.90 3.01 -11.29
N LEU A 480 8.37 1.80 -11.44
CA LEU A 480 8.71 0.64 -10.63
C LEU A 480 9.49 -0.34 -11.52
N THR A 481 10.80 -0.42 -11.31
CA THR A 481 11.69 -1.25 -12.12
C THR A 481 12.88 -1.75 -11.30
N SER A 482 13.76 -2.55 -11.90
CA SER A 482 14.90 -3.15 -11.20
C SER A 482 15.92 -2.11 -10.72
N TYR A 483 16.76 -2.52 -9.76
CA TYR A 483 17.91 -1.74 -9.32
C TYR A 483 18.86 -1.39 -10.49
N ASP A 484 19.15 -2.38 -11.35
CA ASP A 484 20.06 -2.21 -12.48
C ASP A 484 19.54 -1.19 -13.51
N ASP A 485 18.23 -1.18 -13.75
CA ASP A 485 17.57 -0.20 -14.61
C ASP A 485 17.71 1.22 -14.06
N LEU A 486 17.43 1.40 -12.77
CA LEU A 486 17.55 2.71 -12.11
C LEU A 486 19.00 3.17 -12.04
N LEU A 487 19.94 2.25 -11.84
CA LEU A 487 21.37 2.54 -11.86
C LEU A 487 21.84 2.95 -13.26
N ALA A 488 21.40 2.25 -14.30
CA ALA A 488 21.69 2.60 -15.69
C ALA A 488 21.10 3.97 -16.07
N TYR A 489 19.84 4.22 -15.68
CA TYR A 489 19.20 5.53 -15.84
C TYR A 489 20.01 6.63 -15.14
N ALA A 490 20.37 6.44 -13.87
CA ALA A 490 21.14 7.42 -13.10
C ALA A 490 22.50 7.72 -13.76
N ARG A 491 23.21 6.69 -14.23
CA ARG A 491 24.49 6.85 -14.95
C ARG A 491 24.33 7.61 -16.25
N SER A 492 23.26 7.36 -17.02
CA SER A 492 23.00 8.08 -18.27
C SER A 492 22.77 9.59 -18.05
N LYS A 493 22.30 9.98 -16.87
CA LYS A 493 22.16 11.39 -16.44
C LYS A 493 23.44 11.95 -15.79
N GLY A 494 24.52 11.18 -15.72
CA GLY A 494 25.76 11.55 -15.03
C GLY A 494 25.65 11.55 -13.50
N GLY A 495 24.65 10.85 -12.95
CA GLY A 495 24.40 10.72 -11.52
C GLY A 495 24.64 9.31 -10.98
N ARG A 496 24.11 9.06 -9.79
CA ARG A 496 24.11 7.76 -9.08
C ARG A 496 22.86 7.64 -8.22
N LEU A 497 22.61 6.44 -7.70
CA LEU A 497 21.62 6.24 -6.65
C LEU A 497 22.14 6.85 -5.32
N PRO A 498 21.25 7.41 -4.47
CA PRO A 498 21.62 7.89 -3.15
C PRO A 498 22.03 6.72 -2.25
N THR A 499 22.90 6.96 -1.26
CA THR A 499 23.10 5.98 -0.18
C THR A 499 21.89 6.00 0.77
N GLU A 500 21.76 4.97 1.61
CA GLU A 500 20.73 4.92 2.66
C GLU A 500 20.76 6.18 3.55
N GLN A 501 21.94 6.63 3.97
CA GLN A 501 22.11 7.78 4.85
C GLN A 501 21.72 9.10 4.16
N GLU A 502 22.04 9.25 2.86
CA GLU A 502 21.62 10.40 2.06
C GLU A 502 20.10 10.41 1.85
N LEU A 503 19.51 9.25 1.58
CA LEU A 503 18.08 9.11 1.41
C LEU A 503 17.34 9.39 2.72
N ARG A 504 17.86 8.91 3.86
CA ARG A 504 17.33 9.25 5.18
C ARG A 504 17.36 10.75 5.42
N LEU A 505 18.48 11.42 5.15
CA LEU A 505 18.58 12.88 5.31
C LEU A 505 17.54 13.62 4.47
N PHE A 506 17.30 13.16 3.23
CA PHE A 506 16.27 13.70 2.38
C PHE A 506 14.87 13.53 3.00
N PHE A 507 14.54 12.34 3.50
CA PHE A 507 13.26 12.07 4.15
C PHE A 507 13.07 12.88 5.44
N ASP A 508 14.07 12.93 6.33
CA ASP A 508 14.02 13.76 7.56
C ASP A 508 13.73 15.23 7.28
N THR A 509 14.26 15.74 6.16
CA THR A 509 14.12 17.14 5.79
C THR A 509 12.76 17.43 5.16
N TYR A 510 12.33 16.56 4.24
CA TYR A 510 11.28 16.89 3.28
C TYR A 510 10.03 16.00 3.34
N GLU A 511 10.12 14.78 3.85
CA GLU A 511 8.96 13.87 3.90
C GLU A 511 7.84 14.46 4.77
N VAL A 512 6.60 14.43 4.25
CA VAL A 512 5.42 14.97 4.96
C VAL A 512 4.53 13.88 5.57
N GLY A 513 4.81 12.61 5.25
CA GLY A 513 4.09 11.44 5.73
C GLY A 513 2.58 11.45 5.43
N HIS A 514 1.85 10.57 6.11
CA HIS A 514 0.39 10.44 5.93
C HIS A 514 -0.34 11.76 6.22
N LYS A 515 -0.01 12.45 7.33
CA LYS A 515 -0.65 13.73 7.71
C LYS A 515 -0.50 14.81 6.64
N GLY A 516 0.61 14.84 5.92
CA GLY A 516 0.86 15.81 4.86
C GLY A 516 0.26 15.44 3.49
N GLY A 517 -0.56 14.39 3.41
CA GLY A 517 -1.21 14.00 2.17
C GLY A 517 -0.59 12.79 1.47
N SER A 518 0.39 12.11 2.10
CA SER A 518 1.03 10.95 1.46
C SER A 518 0.07 9.81 1.12
N ASN A 519 0.33 9.13 0.01
CA ASN A 519 -0.47 7.98 -0.45
C ASN A 519 -0.05 6.70 0.30
N THR A 520 -0.26 6.69 1.61
CA THR A 520 0.00 5.53 2.48
C THR A 520 -1.30 5.06 3.14
N GLY A 521 -1.33 3.83 3.62
CA GLY A 521 -2.51 3.27 4.31
C GLY A 521 -3.74 3.14 3.40
N PHE A 522 -3.53 2.74 2.13
CA PHE A 522 -4.60 2.53 1.14
C PHE A 522 -5.48 3.74 0.83
N ARG A 523 -4.95 4.97 0.99
CA ARG A 523 -5.61 6.19 0.50
C ARG A 523 -5.98 6.09 -0.98
N ASN A 524 -5.11 5.48 -1.79
CA ASN A 524 -5.40 5.04 -3.14
C ASN A 524 -4.79 3.67 -3.38
N TRP A 525 -5.51 2.82 -4.11
CA TRP A 525 -5.05 1.51 -4.59
C TRP A 525 -4.26 1.59 -5.90
N HIS A 526 -3.90 2.79 -6.31
CA HIS A 526 -3.10 3.05 -7.48
C HIS A 526 -2.00 4.06 -7.15
N PRO A 527 -0.90 4.07 -7.90
CA PRO A 527 0.10 5.12 -7.79
C PRO A 527 -0.52 6.50 -8.04
N VAL A 528 0.07 7.51 -7.40
CA VAL A 528 -0.22 8.91 -7.64
C VAL A 528 1.08 9.62 -7.97
N PRO A 529 1.07 10.74 -8.72
CA PRO A 529 2.30 11.48 -8.98
C PRO A 529 2.97 11.93 -7.68
N TYR A 530 4.30 11.99 -7.68
CA TYR A 530 5.06 12.33 -6.47
C TYR A 530 4.94 13.81 -6.05
N ALA A 531 4.48 14.68 -6.95
CA ALA A 531 4.24 16.11 -6.66
C ALA A 531 3.25 16.36 -5.51
N PHE A 532 2.54 15.32 -5.05
CA PHE A 532 1.54 15.34 -3.99
C PHE A 532 2.13 15.08 -2.59
N LEU A 533 3.45 14.86 -2.46
CA LEU A 533 4.07 14.32 -1.25
C LEU A 533 4.98 15.30 -0.48
N LEU A 534 5.13 16.56 -0.90
CA LEU A 534 6.11 17.49 -0.31
C LEU A 534 5.54 18.90 -0.12
N ALA A 535 4.65 19.08 0.86
CA ALA A 535 3.99 20.35 1.20
C ALA A 535 4.92 21.46 1.74
N LYS A 536 6.25 21.26 1.81
CA LYS A 536 7.19 22.30 2.28
C LYS A 536 7.64 23.30 1.20
N ILE A 537 7.22 23.16 -0.05
CA ILE A 537 7.78 23.98 -1.15
C ILE A 537 6.77 25.01 -1.65
N ARG A 538 6.59 26.06 -0.84
CA ARG A 538 6.50 27.46 -1.29
C ARG A 538 6.96 28.34 -0.12
N LEU A 539 8.27 28.40 0.09
CA LEU A 539 8.93 29.57 0.69
C LEU A 539 9.96 30.08 -0.31
#